data_AF-A0A0L1M3R6-F1
#
_entry.id   AF-A0A0L1M3R6-F1
#
_cell.length_a   1.000
_cell.length_b   1.000
_cell.length_c   1.000
_cell.angle_alpha   90.00
_cell.angle_beta   90.00
_cell.angle_gamma   90.00
#
_symmetry.space_group_name_H-M   'P 1'
#
loop_
_entity.id
_entity.type
_entity.pdbx_description
1 polymer ?
#
loop_
_entity_poly.entity_id
_entity_poly.type
_entity_poly.pdbx_seq_one_letter_code
_entity_poly.pdbx_strand_id
1 'polypeptide(L)'
;MMQLWRAVRKLPQPVKGLFVLYMVVFAVAFLSVPLAAFTGRAQSAEVVPWTFGAVGVAAVLLGLALVFDVRGSAQAYAGMVKDFKPMGVDYSNSFFARPAYIRAFGGLFAVIGIMFIVAATVYAGRNG
;
A
#
# COMPACT_ATOMS: atom_id res chain seq x y z
N MET A 1 5.45 17.53 -3.06
CA MET A 1 5.34 16.95 -1.69
C MET A 1 4.14 17.49 -0.88
N MET A 2 3.94 18.81 -0.75
CA MET A 2 2.91 19.38 0.15
C MET A 2 1.45 19.05 -0.21
N GLN A 3 1.12 18.82 -1.48
CA GLN A 3 -0.26 18.56 -1.89
C GLN A 3 -0.71 17.13 -1.55
N LEU A 4 0.13 16.11 -1.76
CA LEU A 4 -0.20 14.71 -1.45
C LEU A 4 -0.47 14.52 0.05
N TRP A 5 0.37 15.13 0.89
CA TRP A 5 0.19 15.05 2.34
C TRP A 5 -1.09 15.72 2.83
N ARG A 6 -1.48 16.86 2.23
CA ARG A 6 -2.77 17.50 2.50
C ARG A 6 -3.93 16.62 2.07
N ALA A 7 -3.80 15.94 0.93
CA ALA A 7 -4.81 15.02 0.41
C ALA A 7 -4.98 13.79 1.32
N VAL A 8 -3.88 13.16 1.74
CA VAL A 8 -3.89 12.00 2.66
C VAL A 8 -4.50 12.35 4.03
N ARG A 9 -4.31 13.57 4.53
CA ARG A 9 -4.92 14.02 5.81
C ARG A 9 -6.45 14.01 5.78
N LYS A 10 -7.06 14.17 4.61
CA LYS A 10 -8.53 14.11 4.42
C LYS A 10 -9.10 12.69 4.49
N LEU A 11 -8.26 11.64 4.45
CA LEU A 11 -8.74 10.27 4.52
C LEU A 11 -9.26 9.92 5.94
N PRO A 12 -10.38 9.18 6.04
CA PRO A 12 -10.91 8.71 7.31
C PRO A 12 -10.00 7.64 7.93
N GLN A 13 -10.03 7.53 9.26
CA GLN A 13 -9.46 6.39 9.97
C GLN A 13 -10.38 5.18 9.80
N PRO A 14 -9.89 3.94 9.59
CA PRO A 14 -8.50 3.51 9.76
C PRO A 14 -7.62 3.58 8.51
N VAL A 15 -8.19 3.88 7.33
CA VAL A 15 -7.49 3.81 6.04
C VAL A 15 -6.30 4.76 5.97
N LYS A 16 -6.39 5.95 6.58
CA LYS A 16 -5.24 6.85 6.69
C LYS A 16 -4.07 6.21 7.44
N GLY A 17 -4.34 5.60 8.59
CA GLY A 17 -3.32 4.90 9.38
C GLY A 17 -2.71 3.74 8.61
N LEU A 18 -3.55 2.92 7.96
CA LEU A 18 -3.10 1.79 7.14
C LEU A 18 -2.27 2.24 5.93
N PHE A 19 -2.62 3.36 5.30
CA PHE A 19 -1.85 3.94 4.20
C PHE A 19 -0.47 4.41 4.66
N VAL A 20 -0.40 5.12 5.80
CA VAL A 20 0.88 5.55 6.37
C VAL A 20 1.73 4.35 6.78
N LEU A 21 1.13 3.36 7.44
CA LEU A 21 1.81 2.12 7.81
C LEU A 21 2.38 1.41 6.58
N TYR A 22 1.57 1.24 5.53
CA TYR A 22 2.02 0.64 4.28
C TYR A 22 3.19 1.42 3.66
N MET A 23 3.13 2.75 3.64
CA MET A 23 4.23 3.58 3.13
C MET A 23 5.53 3.44 3.94
N VAL A 24 5.43 3.38 5.27
CA VAL A 24 6.59 3.18 6.15
C VAL A 24 7.21 1.81 5.90
N VAL A 25 6.40 0.76 5.89
CA VAL A 25 6.88 -0.62 5.68
C VAL A 25 7.47 -0.77 4.28
N PHE A 26 6.83 -0.20 3.26
CA PHE A 26 7.36 -0.17 1.89
C PHE A 26 8.69 0.59 1.81
N ALA A 27 8.84 1.73 2.47
CA ALA A 27 10.10 2.47 2.50
C ALA A 27 11.22 1.67 3.17
N VAL A 28 10.94 1.00 4.30
CA VAL A 28 11.90 0.11 4.97
C VAL A 28 12.30 -1.04 4.06
N ALA A 29 11.33 -1.71 3.43
CA ALA A 29 11.59 -2.78 2.48
C ALA A 29 12.44 -2.30 1.30
N PHE A 30 12.07 -1.17 0.69
CA PHE A 30 12.79 -0.58 -0.43
C PHE A 30 14.22 -0.16 -0.07
N LEU A 31 14.45 0.40 1.12
CA LEU A 31 15.79 0.79 1.59
C LEU A 31 16.64 -0.41 2.01
N SER A 32 16.03 -1.50 2.45
CA SER A 32 16.77 -2.71 2.83
C SER A 32 17.52 -3.36 1.67
N VAL A 33 16.97 -3.31 0.45
CA VAL A 33 17.57 -3.87 -0.77
C VAL A 33 18.91 -3.21 -1.15
N PRO A 34 18.99 -1.89 -1.37
CA PRO A 34 20.25 -1.22 -1.67
C PRO A 34 21.21 -1.30 -0.48
N LEU A 35 20.73 -1.21 0.77
CA LEU A 35 21.59 -1.31 1.95
C LEU A 35 22.28 -2.69 2.02
N ALA A 36 21.57 -3.78 1.71
CA ALA A 36 22.16 -5.11 1.60
C ALA A 36 23.19 -5.19 0.46
N ALA A 37 22.90 -4.56 -0.69
CA ALA A 37 23.84 -4.51 -1.81
C ALA A 37 25.13 -3.72 -1.48
N PHE A 38 25.04 -2.62 -0.74
CA PHE A 38 26.19 -1.79 -0.35
C PHE A 38 27.04 -2.39 0.77
N THR A 39 26.43 -3.14 1.69
CA THR A 39 27.14 -3.69 2.86
C THR A 39 27.81 -5.04 2.60
N GLY A 40 27.59 -5.65 1.42
CA GLY A 40 28.17 -6.94 1.04
C GLY A 40 27.77 -8.12 1.93
N ARG A 41 26.82 -7.92 2.86
CA ARG A 41 26.34 -8.95 3.77
C ARG A 41 25.21 -9.74 3.11
N ALA A 42 25.28 -11.06 3.24
CA ALA A 42 24.15 -11.98 3.02
C ALA A 42 23.00 -11.81 4.04
N GLN A 43 22.93 -10.67 4.76
CA GLN A 43 21.81 -10.29 5.64
C GLN A 43 20.49 -10.12 4.89
N SER A 44 20.53 -10.07 3.56
CA SER A 44 19.34 -10.12 2.71
C SER A 44 18.50 -11.37 2.96
N ALA A 45 19.06 -12.51 3.38
CA ALA A 45 18.27 -13.74 3.55
C ALA A 45 17.30 -13.70 4.75
N GLU A 46 17.67 -13.05 5.86
CA GLU A 46 16.87 -13.03 7.09
C GLU A 46 15.86 -11.88 7.14
N VAL A 47 16.19 -10.71 6.58
CA VAL A 47 15.33 -9.50 6.66
C VAL A 47 14.25 -9.49 5.58
N VAL A 48 14.50 -10.15 4.44
CA VAL A 48 13.57 -10.21 3.30
C VAL A 48 12.24 -10.88 3.66
N PRO A 49 12.17 -12.04 4.32
CA PRO A 49 10.88 -12.65 4.70
C PRO A 49 10.03 -11.73 5.57
N TRP A 50 10.62 -11.06 6.55
CA TRP A 50 9.91 -10.16 7.45
C TRP A 50 9.40 -8.91 6.76
N THR A 51 10.21 -8.31 5.88
CA THR A 51 9.79 -7.12 5.13
C THR A 51 8.68 -7.45 4.14
N PHE A 52 8.79 -8.56 3.40
CA PHE A 52 7.74 -9.02 2.49
C PHE A 52 6.44 -9.37 3.25
N GLY A 53 6.54 -10.06 4.38
CA GLY A 53 5.38 -10.38 5.22
C GLY A 53 4.69 -9.14 5.76
N ALA A 54 5.45 -8.16 6.26
CA ALA A 54 4.92 -6.90 6.76
C ALA A 54 4.25 -6.06 5.66
N VAL A 55 4.87 -5.96 4.47
CA VAL A 55 4.27 -5.30 3.30
C VAL A 55 2.96 -5.99 2.92
N GLY A 56 2.97 -7.32 2.89
CA GLY A 56 1.80 -8.13 2.56
C GLY A 56 0.64 -7.91 3.53
N VAL A 57 0.88 -7.97 4.84
CA VAL A 57 -0.15 -7.73 5.87
C VAL A 57 -0.71 -6.32 5.77
N ALA A 58 0.15 -5.30 5.64
CA ALA A 58 -0.30 -3.92 5.49
C ALA A 58 -1.13 -3.74 4.22
N ALA A 59 -0.75 -4.38 3.12
CA ALA A 59 -1.48 -4.34 1.85
C ALA A 59 -2.85 -5.02 1.93
N VAL A 60 -2.94 -6.18 2.59
CA VAL A 60 -4.22 -6.87 2.83
C VAL A 60 -5.15 -6.00 3.67
N LEU A 61 -4.68 -5.47 4.80
CA LEU A 61 -5.52 -4.66 5.68
C LEU A 61 -6.02 -3.40 4.98
N LEU A 62 -5.13 -2.70 4.25
CA LEU A 62 -5.51 -1.51 3.49
C LEU A 62 -6.47 -1.86 2.34
N GLY A 63 -6.20 -2.94 1.61
CA GLY A 63 -7.02 -3.42 0.52
C GLY A 63 -8.43 -3.81 0.97
N LEU A 64 -8.54 -4.59 2.04
CA LEU A 64 -9.84 -4.96 2.63
C LEU A 64 -10.60 -3.74 3.16
N ALA A 65 -9.91 -2.80 3.81
CA ALA A 65 -10.55 -1.57 4.27
C ALA A 65 -11.14 -0.75 3.11
N LEU A 66 -10.46 -0.72 1.95
CA LEU A 66 -10.98 -0.11 0.74
C LEU A 66 -12.13 -0.91 0.12
N VAL A 67 -12.02 -2.24 0.01
CA VAL A 67 -13.05 -3.13 -0.56
C VAL A 67 -14.38 -3.02 0.19
N PHE A 68 -14.31 -3.05 1.52
CA PHE A 68 -15.48 -2.95 2.38
C PHE A 68 -15.93 -1.51 2.64
N ASP A 69 -15.26 -0.53 2.03
CA ASP A 69 -15.56 0.89 2.16
C ASP A 69 -15.67 1.33 3.63
N VAL A 70 -14.72 0.89 4.47
CA VAL A 70 -14.75 1.10 5.91
C VAL A 70 -14.76 2.60 6.21
N ARG A 71 -15.87 3.08 6.80
CA ARG A 71 -16.15 4.50 7.07
C ARG A 71 -16.07 5.39 5.82
N GLY A 72 -16.54 4.89 4.67
CA GLY A 72 -16.57 5.66 3.42
C GLY A 72 -15.19 5.90 2.83
N SER A 73 -14.21 5.05 3.14
CA SER A 73 -12.83 5.23 2.71
C SER A 73 -12.66 5.22 1.19
N ALA A 74 -13.40 4.38 0.46
CA ALA A 74 -13.34 4.34 -1.00
C ALA A 74 -13.96 5.61 -1.60
N GLN A 75 -15.00 6.16 -0.96
CA GLN A 75 -15.62 7.42 -1.34
C GLN A 75 -14.68 8.60 -1.10
N ALA A 76 -14.03 8.64 0.07
CA ALA A 76 -13.05 9.67 0.41
C ALA A 76 -11.82 9.61 -0.52
N TYR A 77 -11.36 8.41 -0.87
CA TYR A 77 -10.25 8.22 -1.80
C TYR A 77 -10.65 8.62 -3.23
N ALA A 78 -11.85 8.27 -3.68
CA ALA A 78 -12.38 8.72 -4.97
C ALA A 78 -12.49 10.25 -5.02
N GLY A 79 -12.99 10.90 -3.95
CA GLY A 79 -13.02 12.35 -3.83
C GLY A 79 -11.62 12.98 -3.86
N MET A 80 -10.66 12.35 -3.19
CA MET A 80 -9.25 12.77 -3.23
C MET A 80 -8.68 12.73 -4.65
N VAL A 81 -8.99 11.71 -5.44
CA VAL A 81 -8.55 11.58 -6.84
C VAL A 81 -9.18 12.67 -7.73
N LYS A 82 -10.40 13.13 -7.43
CA LYS A 82 -11.02 14.26 -8.14
C LYS A 82 -10.38 15.60 -7.77
N ASP A 83 -10.05 15.78 -6.50
CA ASP A 83 -9.41 16.99 -5.99
C ASP A 83 -7.97 17.12 -6.49
N PHE A 84 -7.27 15.99 -6.65
CA PHE A 84 -5.90 15.96 -7.14
C PHE A 84 -5.92 16.01 -8.66
N LYS A 85 -5.51 17.14 -9.24
CA LYS A 85 -5.34 17.31 -10.69
C LYS A 85 -3.85 17.17 -11.05
N PRO A 86 -3.29 15.94 -11.13
CA PRO A 86 -1.84 15.73 -11.23
C PRO A 86 -1.18 16.35 -12.47
N MET A 87 -1.94 16.82 -13.46
CA MET A 87 -1.45 17.52 -14.66
C MET A 87 -2.35 18.71 -15.05
N GLY A 88 -3.13 19.26 -14.11
CA GLY A 88 -4.17 20.26 -14.41
C GLY A 88 -5.41 19.71 -15.14
N VAL A 89 -5.35 18.46 -15.62
CA VAL A 89 -6.47 17.74 -16.23
C VAL A 89 -7.49 17.34 -15.16
N ASP A 90 -8.76 17.60 -15.44
CA ASP A 90 -9.86 17.23 -14.55
C ASP A 90 -10.22 15.75 -14.69
N TYR A 91 -9.94 14.96 -13.65
CA TYR A 91 -10.29 13.55 -13.58
C TYR A 91 -11.65 13.32 -12.90
N SER A 92 -12.43 14.38 -12.64
CA SER A 92 -13.74 14.33 -11.98
C SER A 92 -14.72 13.31 -12.59
N ASN A 93 -14.70 13.18 -13.91
CA ASN A 93 -15.52 12.24 -14.70
C ASN A 93 -14.79 10.94 -15.07
N SER A 94 -13.53 10.78 -14.67
CA SER A 94 -12.72 9.60 -15.03
C SER A 94 -13.18 8.36 -14.27
N PHE A 95 -13.01 7.19 -14.89
CA PHE A 95 -13.27 5.89 -14.29
C PHE A 95 -12.51 5.70 -12.97
N PHE A 96 -11.29 6.23 -12.88
CA PHE A 96 -10.44 6.19 -11.67
C PHE A 96 -11.01 6.94 -10.47
N ALA A 97 -11.96 7.86 -10.70
CA ALA A 97 -12.59 8.66 -9.66
C ALA A 97 -13.93 8.08 -9.16
N ARG A 98 -14.24 6.82 -9.52
CA ARG A 98 -15.43 6.11 -9.05
C ARG A 98 -15.11 5.25 -7.82
N PRO A 99 -15.94 5.28 -6.76
CA PRO A 99 -15.72 4.44 -5.58
C PRO A 99 -15.63 2.95 -5.91
N ALA A 100 -16.43 2.46 -6.87
CA ALA A 100 -16.39 1.07 -7.32
C ALA A 100 -15.01 0.66 -7.86
N TYR A 101 -14.33 1.55 -8.60
CA TYR A 101 -12.98 1.30 -9.08
C TYR A 101 -11.98 1.23 -7.93
N ILE A 102 -12.07 2.16 -6.97
CA ILE A 102 -11.21 2.15 -5.77
C ILE A 102 -11.39 0.85 -4.97
N ARG A 103 -12.63 0.36 -4.84
CA ARG A 103 -12.92 -0.92 -4.17
C ARG A 103 -12.30 -2.10 -4.93
N ALA A 104 -12.45 -2.14 -6.25
CA ALA A 104 -11.82 -3.18 -7.09
C ALA A 104 -10.29 -3.14 -6.99
N PHE A 105 -9.70 -1.94 -7.01
CA PHE A 105 -8.27 -1.75 -6.81
C PHE A 105 -7.82 -2.20 -5.42
N GLY A 106 -8.58 -1.88 -4.36
CA GLY A 106 -8.36 -2.40 -3.01
C GLY A 106 -8.39 -3.93 -2.96
N GLY A 107 -9.28 -4.56 -3.73
CA GLY A 107 -9.38 -6.02 -3.84
C GLY A 107 -8.14 -6.63 -4.48
N LEU A 108 -7.71 -6.08 -5.62
CA LEU A 108 -6.45 -6.48 -6.26
C LEU A 108 -5.25 -6.29 -5.32
N PHE A 109 -5.24 -5.17 -4.60
CA PHE A 109 -4.17 -4.86 -3.65
C PHE A 109 -4.13 -5.86 -2.48
N ALA A 110 -5.29 -6.31 -1.98
CA ALA A 110 -5.35 -7.38 -0.99
C ALA A 110 -4.84 -8.72 -1.55
N VAL A 111 -5.20 -9.08 -2.78
CA VAL A 111 -4.70 -10.28 -3.45
C VAL A 111 -3.17 -10.25 -3.59
N ILE A 112 -2.62 -9.12 -4.05
CA ILE A 112 -1.17 -8.93 -4.12
C ILE A 112 -0.55 -9.06 -2.72
N GLY A 113 -1.15 -8.44 -1.70
CA GLY A 113 -0.69 -8.57 -0.32
C GLY A 113 -0.63 -10.02 0.17
N ILE A 114 -1.62 -10.84 -0.17
CA ILE A 114 -1.61 -12.29 0.12
C ILE A 114 -0.42 -12.97 -0.57
N MET A 115 -0.15 -12.65 -1.84
CA MET A 115 1.02 -13.22 -2.55
C MET A 115 2.34 -12.86 -1.85
N PHE A 116 2.47 -11.66 -1.30
CA PHE A 116 3.65 -11.26 -0.52
C PHE A 116 3.78 -12.05 0.78
N ILE A 117 2.67 -12.34 1.47
CA ILE A 117 2.66 -13.20 2.67
C ILE A 117 3.06 -14.65 2.30
N VAL A 118 2.52 -15.19 1.21
CA VAL A 118 2.88 -16.52 0.70
C VAL A 118 4.36 -16.57 0.33
N ALA A 119 4.87 -15.57 -0.39
CA ALA A 119 6.30 -15.49 -0.70
C ALA A 119 7.15 -15.47 0.58
N ALA A 120 6.80 -14.63 1.56
CA ALA A 120 7.50 -14.55 2.83
C ALA A 120 7.54 -15.89 3.58
N THR A 121 6.42 -16.61 3.65
CA THR A 121 6.34 -17.92 4.30
C THR A 121 7.15 -18.99 3.56
N VAL A 122 7.12 -19.00 2.22
CA VAL A 122 7.93 -19.92 1.41
C VAL A 122 9.42 -19.65 1.56
N TYR A 123 9.84 -18.37 1.59
CA TYR A 123 11.24 -17.99 1.83
C TYR A 123 11.70 -18.37 3.23
N ALA A 124 10.88 -18.10 4.26
CA ALA A 124 11.19 -18.48 5.63
C ALA A 124 11.32 -20.00 5.80
N GLY A 125 10.42 -20.79 5.20
CA GLY A 125 10.47 -22.26 5.28
C GLY A 125 11.60 -22.92 4.47
N ARG A 126 12.25 -22.20 3.56
CA ARG A 126 13.40 -22.68 2.77
C ARG A 126 14.75 -22.34 3.38
N ASN A 127 14.82 -21.26 4.16
CA ASN A 127 16.04 -20.71 4.73
C ASN A 127 16.14 -20.88 6.26
N GLY A 128 15.10 -21.40 6.91
CA GLY A 128 15.03 -21.69 8.34
C GLY A 128 15.45 -23.11 8.69
#